data_AF-A0A1J3F4V2-F1
#
_entry.id   AF-A0A1J3F4V2-F1
#
_cell.length_a   1.000
_cell.length_b   1.000
_cell.length_c   1.000
_cell.angle_alpha   90.00
_cell.angle_beta   90.00
_cell.angle_gamma   90.00
#
_symmetry.space_group_name_H-M   'P 1'
#
loop_
_entity.id
_entity.type
_entity.pdbx_description
1 polymer ?
#
loop_
_entity_poly.entity_id
_entity_poly.type
_entity_poly.pdbx_seq_one_letter_code
_entity_poly.pdbx_strand_id
1 'polypeptide(L)'
;YGPPATGKTLIARALASNIEAKFLKVVASAIVDKYIGESARVIREMFGYARDNEPCIIFMDEIDAIGGRRFSEGNSADREVQRTLMELLNQLDGFDELGRVKVVMATNRP
;
A
#
# COMPACT_ATOMS: atom_id res chain seq x y z
N TYR A 1 -5.34 3.61 -12.39
CA TYR A 1 -6.03 2.32 -12.64
C TYR A 1 -5.88 1.91 -14.11
N GLY A 2 -6.20 0.66 -14.48
CA GLY A 2 -6.19 0.17 -15.87
C GLY A 2 -5.70 -1.29 -15.98
N PRO A 3 -5.87 -1.93 -17.15
CA PRO A 3 -5.65 -3.37 -17.30
C PRO A 3 -4.23 -3.82 -16.89
N PRO A 4 -4.09 -5.04 -16.34
CA PRO A 4 -2.77 -5.61 -16.03
C PRO A 4 -1.88 -5.61 -17.29
N ALA A 5 -0.56 -5.53 -17.10
CA ALA A 5 0.45 -5.42 -18.16
C ALA A 5 0.54 -4.08 -18.93
N THR A 6 -0.11 -3.00 -18.48
CA THR A 6 0.05 -1.65 -19.07
C THR A 6 1.25 -0.84 -18.55
N GLY A 7 2.26 -1.51 -17.97
CA GLY A 7 3.50 -0.84 -17.56
C GLY A 7 3.38 0.08 -16.33
N LYS A 8 2.31 0.00 -15.53
CA LYS A 8 2.12 0.83 -14.33
C LYS A 8 3.24 0.68 -13.31
N THR A 9 3.62 -0.57 -13.01
CA THR A 9 4.76 -0.90 -12.15
C THR A 9 6.09 -0.44 -12.76
N LEU A 10 6.18 -0.37 -14.09
CA LEU A 10 7.38 0.04 -14.83
C LEU A 10 7.54 1.57 -14.81
N ILE A 11 6.45 2.33 -14.98
CA ILE A 11 6.41 3.79 -14.83
C ILE A 11 6.75 4.19 -13.39
N ALA A 12 6.23 3.48 -12.39
CA ALA A 12 6.57 3.75 -10.99
C ALA A 12 8.08 3.54 -10.71
N ARG A 13 8.68 2.48 -11.27
CA ARG A 13 10.13 2.25 -11.19
C ARG A 13 10.95 3.30 -11.95
N ALA A 14 10.47 3.76 -13.10
CA ALA A 14 11.14 4.80 -13.88
C ALA A 14 11.10 6.16 -13.17
N LEU A 15 9.97 6.50 -12.52
CA LEU A 15 9.85 7.68 -11.66
C LEU A 15 10.81 7.60 -10.47
N ALA A 16 10.89 6.43 -9.83
CA ALA A 16 11.83 6.19 -8.74
C ALA A 16 13.32 6.26 -9.13
N SER A 17 13.65 5.98 -10.39
CA SER A 17 15.03 6.09 -10.88
C SER A 17 15.38 7.51 -11.32
N ASN A 18 14.40 8.29 -11.76
CA ASN A 18 14.61 9.67 -12.21
C ASN A 18 14.50 10.70 -11.08
N ILE A 19 13.69 10.40 -10.06
CA ILE A 19 13.59 11.19 -8.85
C ILE A 19 14.53 10.51 -7.86
N GLU A 20 15.57 11.20 -7.41
CA GLU A 20 16.58 10.71 -6.44
C GLU A 20 15.94 10.54 -5.04
N ALA A 21 14.90 9.70 -4.97
CA ALA A 21 14.02 9.48 -3.85
C ALA A 21 13.95 7.99 -3.53
N LYS A 22 13.78 7.66 -2.25
CA LYS A 22 13.66 6.27 -1.84
C LYS A 22 12.36 5.66 -2.37
N PHE A 23 12.42 4.50 -2.98
CA PHE A 23 11.25 3.80 -3.49
C PHE A 23 10.94 2.54 -2.69
N LEU A 24 9.80 2.53 -2.01
CA LEU A 24 9.29 1.42 -1.24
C LEU A 24 8.21 0.71 -2.04
N LYS A 25 8.54 -0.46 -2.63
CA LYS A 25 7.55 -1.30 -3.30
C LYS A 25 6.94 -2.28 -2.31
N VAL A 26 5.62 -2.29 -2.21
CA VAL A 26 4.86 -3.22 -1.37
C VAL A 26 3.73 -3.84 -2.18
N VAL A 27 3.49 -5.13 -2.00
CA VAL A 27 2.37 -5.84 -2.61
C VAL A 27 1.36 -6.10 -1.52
N ALA A 28 0.11 -5.64 -1.68
CA ALA A 28 -0.88 -5.70 -0.61
C ALA A 28 -1.26 -7.15 -0.26
N SER A 29 -1.31 -8.04 -1.26
CA SER A 29 -1.51 -9.49 -1.07
C SER A 29 -0.44 -10.11 -0.16
N ALA A 30 0.82 -9.70 -0.32
CA ALA A 30 1.93 -10.20 0.48
C ALA A 30 1.89 -9.73 1.95
N ILE A 31 1.32 -8.55 2.24
CA ILE A 31 1.16 -8.09 3.63
C ILE A 31 0.16 -8.98 4.37
N VAL A 32 -0.98 -9.25 3.75
CA VAL A 32 -2.05 -10.06 4.35
C VAL A 32 -1.60 -11.50 4.57
N ASP A 33 -0.93 -12.10 3.58
CA ASP A 33 -0.58 -13.52 3.62
C ASP A 33 0.56 -13.81 4.62
N LYS A 34 1.55 -12.91 4.75
CA LYS A 34 2.70 -13.11 5.65
C LYS A 34 2.49 -12.62 7.08
N TYR A 35 1.62 -11.64 7.31
CA TYR A 35 1.56 -10.92 8.60
C TYR A 35 0.15 -10.95 9.19
N ILE A 36 -0.43 -12.15 9.28
CA ILE A 36 -1.72 -12.36 9.92
C ILE A 36 -1.62 -11.94 11.40
N GLY A 37 -2.26 -10.84 11.78
CA GLY A 37 -2.33 -10.23 13.11
C GLY A 37 -1.38 -9.05 13.31
N GLU A 38 -0.37 -8.89 12.44
CA GLU A 38 0.67 -7.86 12.54
C GLU A 38 0.70 -6.88 11.34
N SER A 39 -0.12 -7.12 10.32
CA SER A 39 -0.24 -6.30 9.11
C SER A 39 -0.40 -4.80 9.39
N ALA A 40 -1.22 -4.42 10.38
CA ALA A 40 -1.41 -3.03 10.79
C ALA A 40 -0.16 -2.40 11.43
N ARG A 41 0.68 -3.20 12.11
CA ARG A 41 1.98 -2.72 12.63
C ARG A 41 2.94 -2.46 11.48
N VAL A 42 3.02 -3.39 10.53
CA VAL A 42 3.87 -3.27 9.33
C VAL A 42 3.55 -2.01 8.53
N ILE A 43 2.25 -1.67 8.36
CA ILE A 43 1.85 -0.45 7.67
C ILE A 43 2.36 0.79 8.42
N ARG A 44 2.17 0.85 9.75
CA ARG A 44 2.69 1.98 10.55
C ARG A 44 4.20 2.13 10.45
N GLU A 45 4.94 1.04 10.56
CA GLU A 45 6.40 1.05 10.42
C GLU A 45 6.84 1.48 9.01
N MET A 46 6.14 1.03 7.96
CA MET A 46 6.42 1.44 6.58
C MET A 46 6.23 2.95 6.39
N PHE A 47 5.13 3.52 6.88
CA PHE A 47 4.86 4.96 6.80
C PHE A 47 5.83 5.77 7.66
N GLY A 48 6.19 5.27 8.85
CA GLY A 48 7.22 5.87 9.70
C GLY A 48 8.58 5.91 9.00
N TYR A 49 9.02 4.78 8.44
CA TYR A 49 10.26 4.70 7.68
C TYR A 49 10.25 5.64 6.47
N ALA A 50 9.14 5.74 5.74
CA ALA A 50 9.02 6.64 4.60
C ALA A 50 9.14 8.11 5.00
N ARG A 51 8.54 8.50 6.14
CA ARG A 51 8.65 9.85 6.72
C ARG A 51 10.07 10.18 7.19
N ASP A 52 10.76 9.23 7.81
CA ASP A 52 12.15 9.41 8.24
C ASP A 52 13.14 9.48 7.06
N ASN A 53 12.74 9.00 5.88
CA ASN A 53 13.61 8.89 4.71
C ASN A 53 13.11 9.71 3.50
N GLU A 54 12.61 10.92 3.76
CA GLU A 54 12.21 11.85 2.71
C GLU A 54 13.40 12.33 1.85
N PRO A 55 13.22 12.50 0.52
CA PRO A 55 12.02 12.25 -0.29
C PRO A 55 11.81 10.74 -0.55
N CYS A 56 10.56 10.26 -0.38
CA CYS A 56 10.22 8.85 -0.51
C CYS A 56 8.92 8.62 -1.30
N ILE A 57 8.87 7.54 -2.08
CA ILE A 57 7.71 7.10 -2.84
C ILE A 57 7.34 5.69 -2.39
N ILE A 58 6.15 5.53 -1.83
CA ILE A 58 5.55 4.23 -1.49
C ILE A 58 4.70 3.77 -2.66
N PHE A 59 5.02 2.64 -3.26
CA PHE A 59 4.23 2.01 -4.32
C PHE A 59 3.55 0.75 -3.81
N MET A 60 2.23 0.79 -3.68
CA MET A 60 1.41 -0.35 -3.30
C MET A 60 0.76 -0.96 -4.54
N ASP A 61 1.12 -2.20 -4.85
CA ASP A 61 0.55 -2.98 -5.95
C ASP A 61 -0.51 -3.96 -5.44
N GLU A 62 -1.39 -4.40 -6.33
CA GLU A 62 -2.48 -5.34 -6.03
C GLU A 62 -3.37 -4.92 -4.85
N ILE A 63 -3.71 -3.64 -4.75
CA ILE A 63 -4.54 -3.17 -3.63
C ILE A 63 -5.94 -3.81 -3.64
N ASP A 64 -6.37 -4.42 -4.74
CA ASP A 64 -7.57 -5.25 -4.82
C ASP A 64 -7.51 -6.52 -3.96
N ALA A 65 -6.31 -6.98 -3.56
CA ALA A 65 -6.16 -8.06 -2.60
C ALA A 65 -6.64 -7.66 -1.19
N ILE A 66 -6.46 -6.39 -0.80
CA ILE A 66 -6.98 -5.86 0.47
C ILE A 66 -8.31 -5.12 0.34
N GLY A 67 -8.64 -4.68 -0.88
CA GLY A 67 -9.88 -3.99 -1.24
C GLY A 67 -10.99 -4.92 -1.74
N GLY A 68 -10.78 -6.24 -1.70
CA GLY A 68 -11.76 -7.24 -2.11
C GLY A 68 -13.12 -6.99 -1.45
N ARG A 69 -14.15 -6.86 -2.29
CA ARG A 69 -15.55 -6.59 -1.91
C ARG A 69 -15.92 -7.26 -0.59
N ARG A 70 -16.67 -6.54 0.25
CA ARG A 70 -17.42 -7.01 1.42
C ARG A 70 -18.30 -8.22 1.02
N PHE A 71 -17.72 -9.39 0.84
CA PHE A 71 -18.49 -10.61 0.66
C PHE A 71 -18.83 -11.09 2.07
N SER A 72 -20.10 -10.93 2.38
CA SER A 72 -20.74 -11.43 3.58
C SER A 72 -20.57 -12.94 3.70
N GLU A 73 -19.42 -13.45 4.16
CA GLU A 73 -19.30 -14.85 4.57
C GLU A 73 -18.04 -15.10 5.43
N GLY A 74 -18.17 -14.84 6.73
CA GLY A 74 -17.70 -15.75 7.79
C GLY A 74 -16.20 -15.97 8.05
N ASN A 75 -15.26 -15.56 7.21
CA ASN A 75 -13.85 -15.90 7.42
C ASN A 75 -13.08 -14.88 8.27
N SER A 76 -12.35 -15.38 9.28
CA SER A 76 -11.51 -14.57 10.17
C SER A 76 -10.44 -13.77 9.41
N ALA A 77 -9.96 -14.28 8.28
CA ALA A 77 -8.98 -13.63 7.41
C ALA A 77 -9.51 -12.31 6.82
N ASP A 78 -10.80 -12.24 6.44
CA ASP A 78 -11.39 -11.04 5.85
C ASP A 78 -11.49 -9.88 6.84
N ARG A 79 -11.79 -10.17 8.11
CA ARG A 79 -11.83 -9.13 9.15
C ARG A 79 -10.46 -8.49 9.35
N GLU A 80 -9.41 -9.27 9.14
CA GLU A 80 -8.06 -8.81 9.32
C GLU A 80 -7.56 -7.98 8.14
N VAL A 81 -7.90 -8.41 6.93
CA VAL A 81 -7.73 -7.61 5.71
C VAL A 81 -8.42 -6.26 5.87
N GLN A 82 -9.66 -6.24 6.37
CA GLN A 82 -10.39 -5.00 6.63
C GLN A 82 -9.71 -4.11 7.68
N ARG A 83 -9.21 -4.68 8.78
CA ARG A 83 -8.44 -3.91 9.78
C ARG A 83 -7.19 -3.28 9.17
N THR A 84 -6.48 -4.04 8.33
CA THR A 84 -5.29 -3.59 7.62
C THR A 84 -5.60 -2.41 6.68
N LEU A 85 -6.70 -2.51 5.92
CA LEU A 85 -7.16 -1.45 5.03
C LEU A 85 -7.58 -0.19 5.82
N MET A 86 -8.28 -0.34 6.94
CA MET A 86 -8.66 0.79 7.79
C MET A 86 -7.44 1.49 8.38
N GLU A 87 -6.42 0.74 8.81
CA GLU A 87 -5.16 1.35 9.27
C GLU A 87 -4.45 2.07 8.13
N LEU A 88 -4.41 1.50 6.93
CA LEU A 88 -3.85 2.17 5.75
C LEU A 88 -4.55 3.50 5.45
N LEU A 89 -5.89 3.51 5.49
CA LEU A 89 -6.70 4.71 5.31
C LEU A 89 -6.42 5.73 6.40
N ASN A 90 -6.32 5.31 7.67
CA ASN A 90 -5.95 6.19 8.77
C ASN A 90 -4.53 6.78 8.62
N GLN A 91 -3.57 6.04 8.07
CA GLN A 91 -2.22 6.56 7.80
C GLN A 91 -2.20 7.52 6.62
N LEU A 92 -3.08 7.34 5.63
CA LEU A 92 -3.24 8.25 4.49
C LEU A 92 -4.00 9.53 4.84
N ASP A 93 -5.03 9.40 5.68
CA ASP A 93 -5.88 10.50 6.16
C ASP A 93 -5.29 11.18 7.41
N GLY A 94 -4.26 10.56 8.00
CA GLY A 94 -3.51 11.11 9.11
C GLY A 94 -3.01 12.50 8.76
N PHE A 95 -3.59 13.49 9.44
CA PHE A 95 -3.37 14.95 9.31
C PHE A 95 -1.93 15.42 9.50
N ASP A 96 -0.95 14.52 9.65
CA ASP A 96 0.45 14.88 9.54
C ASP A 96 0.71 15.27 8.08
N GLU A 97 1.30 16.45 7.85
CA GLU A 97 1.81 16.81 6.53
C GLU A 97 2.68 15.65 6.04
N LEU A 98 2.20 14.90 5.03
CA LEU A 98 2.94 13.79 4.41
C LEU A 98 4.29 14.24 3.79
N GLY A 99 4.74 15.47 4.04
CA GLY A 99 6.02 16.03 3.62
C GLY A 99 6.29 15.74 2.16
N ARG A 100 7.47 15.16 1.88
CA ARG A 100 7.87 14.67 0.56
C ARG A 100 7.64 13.17 0.37
N VAL A 101 6.76 12.55 1.17
CA VAL A 101 6.31 11.18 0.96
C VAL A 101 5.14 11.17 0.00
N LYS A 102 5.26 10.39 -1.08
CA LYS A 102 4.18 10.18 -2.05
C LYS A 102 3.76 8.73 -2.04
N VAL A 103 2.46 8.47 -1.96
CA VAL A 103 1.90 7.12 -2.05
C VAL A 103 1.25 6.91 -3.40
N VAL A 104 1.60 5.81 -4.07
CA VAL A 104 1.09 5.41 -5.38
C VAL A 104 0.47 4.03 -5.22
N MET A 105 -0.81 3.91 -5.56
CA MET A 105 -1.56 2.65 -5.45
C MET A 105 -1.96 2.14 -6.83
N ALA A 106 -1.77 0.85 -7.07
CA ALA A 106 -2.19 0.16 -8.27
C ALA A 106 -3.20 -0.95 -7.91
N THR A 107 -4.31 -0.97 -8.66
CA THR A 107 -5.35 -2.00 -8.60
C THR A 107 -5.57 -2.58 -9.99
N ASN A 108 -5.79 -3.89 -10.06
CA ASN A 108 -6.23 -4.59 -11.27
C ASN A 108 -7.75 -4.75 -11.35
N ARG A 109 -8.47 -4.49 -10.24
CA ARG A 109 -9.95 -4.50 -10.19
C ARG A 109 -10.49 -3.07 -10.06
N PRO A 110 -11.44 -2.65 -10.91
CA PRO A 110 -12.08 -1.34 -10.81
C PRO A 110 -13.03 -1.24 -9.60
#